data_AF-A0A926ATD3-F1
#
_entry.id   AF-A0A926ATD3-F1
#
_cell.length_a   1.000
_cell.length_b   1.000
_cell.length_c   1.000
_cell.angle_alpha   90.00
_cell.angle_beta   90.00
_cell.angle_gamma   90.00
#
_symmetry.space_group_name_H-M   'P 1'
#
loop_
_entity.id
_entity.type
_entity.pdbx_description
1 polymer ?
#
loop_
_entity_poly.entity_id
_entity_poly.type
_entity_poly.pdbx_seq_one_letter_code
_entity_poly.pdbx_strand_id
1 'polypeptide(L)'
;MRRLPQIVLIATTVPLAWLLMQVVHECGHALFGWLTGGEVRRVVLYPLTISRTDLDANPHPLVVCWAGPVFGSIAPVILWLIARVTKWSGEFWFRFFVGFCLIANGAYLAVGSLDGIGDAGDLLKHGSPIWMLWLFGAVTIAVGLRLWHGLGSRFGVGRQAAPVRWPAALIVTGALLVTVAVETLFSER
;
A
#
# COMPACT_ATOMS: atom_id res chain seq x y z
N MET A 1 -0.70 32.06 -6.50
CA MET A 1 0.16 31.15 -5.70
C MET A 1 -0.58 30.27 -4.68
N ARG A 2 -1.87 30.50 -4.34
CA ARG A 2 -2.59 29.74 -3.28
C ARG A 2 -2.88 28.25 -3.60
N ARG A 3 -2.78 27.81 -4.87
CA ARG A 3 -3.03 26.43 -5.31
C ARG A 3 -1.78 25.55 -5.35
N LEU A 4 -0.59 26.14 -5.28
CA LEU A 4 0.67 25.41 -5.44
C LEU A 4 0.90 24.36 -4.33
N PRO A 5 0.70 24.66 -3.03
CA PRO A 5 0.82 23.65 -1.97
C PRO A 5 -0.14 22.48 -2.17
N GLN A 6 -1.35 22.76 -2.65
CA GLN A 6 -2.35 21.75 -2.95
C GLN A 6 -1.88 20.82 -4.07
N ILE A 7 -1.40 21.37 -5.19
CA ILE A 7 -0.91 20.59 -6.32
C ILE A 7 0.26 19.71 -5.88
N VAL A 8 1.23 20.29 -5.18
CA VAL A 8 2.40 19.55 -4.66
C VAL A 8 1.97 18.42 -3.72
N LEU A 9 1.06 18.69 -2.78
CA LEU A 9 0.56 17.67 -1.85
C LEU A 9 -0.10 16.50 -2.59
N ILE A 10 -0.98 16.78 -3.56
CA ILE A 10 -1.67 15.73 -4.32
C ILE A 10 -0.68 14.94 -5.18
N ALA A 11 0.18 15.65 -5.91
CA ALA A 11 1.16 15.05 -6.84
C ALA A 11 2.18 14.16 -6.12
N THR A 12 2.49 14.43 -4.85
CA THR A 12 3.44 13.64 -4.04
C THR A 12 2.77 12.56 -3.20
N THR A 13 1.50 12.74 -2.83
CA THR A 13 0.77 11.78 -2.00
C THR A 13 0.55 10.45 -2.72
N VAL A 14 0.17 10.47 -4.00
CA VAL A 14 -0.08 9.25 -4.78
C VAL A 14 1.18 8.39 -4.97
N PRO A 15 2.31 8.91 -5.49
CA PRO A 15 3.52 8.11 -5.63
C PRO A 15 4.07 7.65 -4.28
N LEU A 16 4.01 8.50 -3.23
CA LEU A 16 4.42 8.07 -1.89
C LEU A 16 3.57 6.92 -1.37
N ALA A 17 2.25 6.99 -1.55
CA ALA A 17 1.34 5.91 -1.16
C ALA A 17 1.60 4.63 -1.95
N TRP A 18 1.95 4.72 -3.24
CA TRP A 18 2.33 3.56 -4.06
C TRP A 18 3.59 2.87 -3.54
N LEU A 19 4.67 3.62 -3.28
CA LEU A 19 5.93 3.07 -2.77
C LEU A 19 5.75 2.46 -1.39
N LEU A 20 5.11 3.18 -0.47
CA LEU A 20 4.86 2.65 0.88
C LEU A 20 3.90 1.46 0.89
N MET A 21 2.95 1.39 -0.05
CA MET A 21 2.07 0.24 -0.19
C MET A 21 2.88 -1.01 -0.56
N GLN A 22 3.80 -0.90 -1.52
CA GLN A 22 4.72 -1.99 -1.87
C GLN A 22 5.57 -2.41 -0.67
N VAL A 23 6.14 -1.46 0.08
CA VAL A 23 6.93 -1.76 1.29
C VAL A 23 6.13 -2.59 2.29
N VAL A 24 4.89 -2.19 2.62
CA VAL A 24 4.08 -2.92 3.61
C VAL A 24 3.59 -4.26 3.04
N HIS A 25 3.30 -4.33 1.75
CA HIS A 25 2.94 -5.57 1.06
C HIS A 25 4.08 -6.59 1.13
N GLU A 26 5.28 -6.24 0.67
CA GLU A 26 6.44 -7.14 0.70
C GLU A 26 6.86 -7.50 2.13
N CYS A 27 6.70 -6.57 3.09
CA CYS A 27 6.91 -6.88 4.50
C CYS A 27 6.00 -8.03 4.98
N GLY A 28 4.77 -8.12 4.46
CA GLY A 28 3.87 -9.25 4.71
C GLY A 28 4.45 -10.58 4.22
N HIS A 29 4.92 -10.63 2.97
CA HIS A 29 5.57 -11.83 2.43
C HIS A 29 6.82 -12.21 3.21
N ALA A 30 7.72 -11.26 3.46
CA ALA A 30 8.98 -11.52 4.15
C ALA A 30 8.75 -11.99 5.59
N LEU A 31 7.87 -11.32 6.34
CA LEU A 31 7.56 -11.66 7.72
C LEU A 31 6.95 -13.06 7.82
N PHE A 32 5.93 -13.37 7.01
CA PHE A 32 5.28 -14.67 7.07
C PHE A 32 6.10 -15.78 6.42
N GLY A 33 6.95 -15.45 5.45
CA GLY A 33 7.99 -16.33 4.94
C GLY A 33 8.88 -16.82 6.07
N TRP A 34 9.44 -15.88 6.84
CA TRP A 34 10.27 -16.20 8.00
C TRP A 34 9.49 -16.95 9.10
N LEU A 35 8.28 -16.47 9.47
CA LEU A 35 7.47 -17.09 10.54
C LEU A 35 7.01 -18.52 10.21
N THR A 36 6.88 -18.85 8.92
CA THR A 36 6.48 -20.19 8.47
C THR A 36 7.67 -21.11 8.20
N GLY A 37 8.90 -20.67 8.53
CA GLY A 37 10.13 -21.46 8.38
C GLY A 37 10.75 -21.39 6.98
N GLY A 38 10.35 -20.43 6.17
CA GLY A 38 11.03 -20.09 4.92
C GLY A 38 12.28 -19.23 5.13
N GLU A 39 13.09 -19.15 4.08
CA GLU A 39 14.32 -18.35 4.05
C GLU A 39 14.16 -17.21 3.04
N VAL A 40 14.06 -15.98 3.54
CA VAL A 40 13.95 -14.79 2.68
C VAL A 40 15.32 -14.50 2.09
N ARG A 41 15.45 -14.71 0.78
CA ARG A 41 16.69 -14.45 0.06
C ARG A 41 16.93 -12.95 -0.10
N ARG A 42 15.90 -12.24 -0.57
CA ARG A 42 15.93 -10.79 -0.74
C ARG A 42 14.53 -10.20 -0.93
N VAL A 43 14.43 -8.90 -0.69
CA VAL A 43 13.25 -8.09 -0.97
C VAL A 43 13.67 -6.97 -1.92
N VAL A 44 13.00 -6.88 -3.06
CA VAL A 44 13.24 -5.85 -4.08
C VAL A 44 12.18 -4.77 -3.92
N LEU A 45 12.62 -3.56 -3.57
CA LEU A 45 11.80 -2.36 -3.40
C LEU A 45 12.46 -1.25 -4.20
N TYR A 46 12.28 -1.24 -5.52
CA TYR A 46 12.86 -0.22 -6.40
C TYR A 46 11.75 0.60 -7.06
N PRO A 47 11.82 1.95 -7.11
CA PRO A 47 10.67 2.79 -7.48
C PRO A 47 10.15 2.58 -8.90
N LEU A 48 10.98 2.02 -9.79
CA LEU A 48 10.67 1.81 -11.21
C LEU A 48 10.50 0.33 -11.57
N THR A 49 10.46 -0.57 -10.60
CA THR A 49 10.12 -1.98 -10.82
C THR A 49 8.94 -2.40 -9.95
N ILE A 50 8.32 -3.52 -10.29
CA ILE A 50 7.36 -4.16 -9.40
C ILE A 50 8.13 -4.77 -8.23
N SER A 51 7.67 -4.51 -7.01
CA SER A 51 8.25 -5.11 -5.82
C SER A 51 8.11 -6.63 -5.82
N ARG A 52 9.04 -7.31 -5.17
CA ARG A 52 8.95 -8.75 -4.95
C ARG A 52 9.77 -9.21 -3.75
N THR A 53 9.32 -10.28 -3.12
CA THR A 53 10.04 -11.01 -2.08
C THR A 53 10.45 -12.36 -2.65
N ASP A 54 11.75 -12.59 -2.77
CA ASP A 54 12.31 -13.86 -3.22
C ASP A 54 12.62 -14.72 -1.98
N LEU A 55 12.12 -15.97 -1.95
CA LEU A 55 12.43 -16.95 -0.90
C LEU A 55 13.21 -18.12 -1.51
N ASP A 56 14.31 -18.54 -0.88
CA ASP A 56 15.08 -19.72 -1.28
C ASP A 56 14.36 -21.02 -0.86
N ALA A 57 13.66 -21.00 0.28
CA ALA A 57 12.78 -22.06 0.75
C ALA A 57 11.43 -21.47 1.17
N ASN A 58 10.34 -22.07 0.69
CA ASN A 58 8.98 -21.66 1.03
C ASN A 58 8.11 -22.89 1.33
N PRO A 59 8.09 -23.36 2.59
CA PRO A 59 7.32 -24.55 2.99
C PRO A 59 5.80 -24.31 2.94
N HIS A 60 5.35 -23.05 3.02
CA HIS A 60 3.95 -22.68 3.09
C HIS A 60 3.59 -21.56 2.08
N PRO A 61 3.72 -21.83 0.76
CA PRO A 61 3.63 -20.80 -0.27
C PRO A 61 2.27 -20.11 -0.31
N LEU A 62 1.19 -20.83 -0.03
CA LEU A 62 -0.15 -20.25 0.03
C LEU A 62 -0.29 -19.22 1.16
N VAL A 63 0.31 -19.49 2.33
CA VAL A 63 0.27 -18.57 3.48
C VAL A 63 1.10 -17.35 3.18
N VAL A 64 2.34 -17.54 2.70
CA VAL A 64 3.25 -16.44 2.35
C VAL A 64 2.63 -15.55 1.29
N CYS A 65 2.05 -16.13 0.24
CA CYS A 65 1.46 -15.38 -0.86
C CYS A 65 0.20 -14.61 -0.43
N TRP A 66 -0.65 -15.14 0.45
CA TRP A 66 -1.75 -14.35 1.03
C TRP A 66 -1.26 -13.27 2.00
N ALA A 67 -0.13 -13.51 2.67
CA ALA A 67 0.36 -12.62 3.71
C ALA A 67 0.69 -11.23 3.18
N GLY A 68 1.24 -11.10 1.96
CA GLY A 68 1.53 -9.80 1.35
C GLY A 68 0.29 -8.88 1.29
N PRO A 69 -0.76 -9.24 0.53
CA PRO A 69 -1.95 -8.43 0.40
C PRO A 69 -2.78 -8.32 1.70
N VAL A 70 -2.83 -9.37 2.54
CA VAL A 70 -3.57 -9.32 3.82
C VAL A 70 -2.87 -8.42 4.83
N PHE A 71 -1.58 -8.61 5.05
CA PHE A 71 -0.79 -7.75 5.96
C PHE A 71 -0.70 -6.33 5.41
N GLY A 72 -0.46 -6.18 4.10
CA GLY A 72 -0.49 -4.93 3.35
C GLY A 72 -1.81 -4.16 3.48
N SER A 73 -2.90 -4.85 3.80
CA SER A 73 -4.21 -4.25 4.06
C SER A 73 -4.46 -3.95 5.54
N ILE A 74 -4.09 -4.87 6.44
CA ILE A 74 -4.39 -4.76 7.88
C ILE A 74 -3.44 -3.80 8.60
N ALA A 75 -2.14 -3.87 8.33
CA ALA A 75 -1.15 -3.05 9.04
C ALA A 75 -1.40 -1.54 8.86
N PRO A 76 -1.72 -1.01 7.66
CA PRO A 76 -2.06 0.39 7.50
C PRO A 76 -3.33 0.78 8.28
N VAL A 77 -4.35 -0.09 8.33
CA VAL A 77 -5.59 0.17 9.10
C VAL A 77 -5.26 0.38 10.57
N ILE A 78 -4.40 -0.46 11.15
CA ILE A 78 -3.96 -0.33 12.55
C ILE A 78 -3.25 1.01 12.76
N LEU A 79 -2.32 1.38 11.88
CA LEU A 79 -1.60 2.66 11.97
C LEU A 79 -2.55 3.87 11.89
N TRP A 80 -3.53 3.82 11.00
CA TRP A 80 -4.56 4.87 10.89
C TRP A 80 -5.44 4.94 12.14
N LEU A 81 -5.86 3.81 12.70
CA LEU A 81 -6.64 3.79 13.94
C LEU A 81 -5.85 4.41 15.10
N ILE A 82 -4.55 4.11 15.20
CA ILE A 82 -3.65 4.75 16.18
C ILE A 82 -3.59 6.26 15.95
N ALA A 83 -3.36 6.71 14.71
CA ALA A 83 -3.32 8.14 14.36
C ALA A 83 -4.65 8.85 14.69
N ARG A 84 -5.78 8.17 14.50
CA ARG A 84 -7.12 8.68 14.80
C ARG A 84 -7.37 8.79 16.30
N VAL A 85 -7.03 7.78 17.08
CA VAL A 85 -7.22 7.77 18.55
C VAL A 85 -6.31 8.80 19.22
N THR A 86 -5.08 8.97 18.72
CA THR A 86 -4.13 9.99 19.19
C THR A 86 -4.44 11.40 18.67
N LYS A 87 -5.47 11.57 17.84
CA LYS A 87 -5.88 12.84 17.21
C LYS A 87 -4.74 13.52 16.46
N TRP A 88 -3.88 12.73 15.81
CA TRP A 88 -2.73 13.28 15.11
C TRP A 88 -3.17 14.16 13.93
N SER A 89 -2.52 15.31 13.77
CA SER A 89 -2.86 16.30 12.74
C SER A 89 -2.70 15.78 11.31
N GLY A 90 -1.86 14.75 11.12
CA GLY A 90 -1.64 14.04 9.85
C GLY A 90 -2.61 12.90 9.56
N GLU A 91 -3.60 12.63 10.40
CA GLU A 91 -4.53 11.48 10.26
C GLU A 91 -5.15 11.34 8.87
N PHE A 92 -5.47 12.45 8.21
CA PHE A 92 -6.09 12.44 6.89
C PHE A 92 -5.20 11.76 5.83
N TRP A 93 -3.88 11.88 5.96
CA TRP A 93 -2.92 11.25 5.05
C TRP A 93 -2.86 9.74 5.31
N PHE A 94 -2.86 9.31 6.58
CA PHE A 94 -2.98 7.88 6.92
C PHE A 94 -4.30 7.30 6.43
N ARG A 95 -5.41 8.02 6.58
CA ARG A 95 -6.71 7.59 6.05
C ARG A 95 -6.68 7.43 4.54
N PHE A 96 -6.01 8.34 3.83
CA PHE A 96 -5.77 8.21 2.40
C PHE A 96 -4.93 6.96 2.09
N PHE A 97 -3.80 6.79 2.78
CA PHE A 97 -2.88 5.67 2.60
C PHE A 97 -3.57 4.31 2.83
N VAL A 98 -4.37 4.17 3.88
CA VAL A 98 -5.16 2.96 4.12
C VAL A 98 -6.14 2.67 2.99
N GLY A 99 -6.89 3.69 2.56
CA GLY A 99 -7.79 3.53 1.42
C GLY A 99 -7.05 3.10 0.15
N PHE A 100 -5.85 3.65 -0.06
CA PHE A 100 -4.97 3.28 -1.16
C PHE A 100 -4.52 1.82 -1.06
N CYS A 101 -3.99 1.38 0.09
CA CYS A 101 -3.53 0.00 0.27
C CYS A 101 -4.66 -1.01 0.09
N LEU A 102 -5.86 -0.74 0.61
CA LEU A 102 -7.01 -1.61 0.44
C LEU A 102 -7.42 -1.73 -1.03
N ILE A 103 -7.52 -0.61 -1.75
CA ILE A 103 -7.89 -0.62 -3.16
C ILE A 103 -6.80 -1.28 -4.00
N ALA A 104 -5.52 -0.95 -3.76
CA ALA A 104 -4.40 -1.47 -4.53
C ALA A 104 -4.26 -2.99 -4.36
N ASN A 105 -4.20 -3.50 -3.13
CA ASN A 105 -4.12 -4.94 -2.86
C ASN A 105 -5.35 -5.69 -3.39
N GLY A 106 -6.54 -5.12 -3.18
CA GLY A 106 -7.80 -5.70 -3.64
C GLY A 106 -7.89 -5.78 -5.15
N ALA A 107 -7.59 -4.69 -5.86
CA ALA A 107 -7.59 -4.64 -7.31
C ALA A 107 -6.49 -5.51 -7.92
N TYR A 108 -5.30 -5.51 -7.31
CA TYR A 108 -4.18 -6.35 -7.73
C TYR A 108 -4.56 -7.83 -7.73
N LEU A 109 -5.12 -8.34 -6.62
CA LEU A 109 -5.55 -9.74 -6.57
C LEU A 109 -6.76 -10.03 -7.46
N ALA A 110 -7.80 -9.21 -7.42
CA ALA A 110 -9.03 -9.49 -8.17
C ALA A 110 -8.81 -9.44 -9.68
N VAL A 111 -8.12 -8.41 -10.19
CA VAL A 111 -7.84 -8.27 -11.63
C VAL A 111 -6.72 -9.22 -12.04
N GLY A 112 -5.66 -9.34 -11.24
CA GLY A 112 -4.54 -10.26 -11.52
C GLY A 112 -4.98 -11.72 -11.61
N SER A 113 -6.08 -12.10 -10.95
CA SER A 113 -6.64 -13.46 -11.01
C SER A 113 -7.16 -13.86 -12.39
N LEU A 114 -7.47 -12.90 -13.27
CA LEU A 114 -7.98 -13.17 -14.62
C LEU A 114 -6.87 -13.71 -15.54
N ASP A 115 -5.68 -13.15 -15.44
CA ASP A 115 -4.51 -13.51 -16.25
C ASP A 115 -3.51 -14.41 -15.49
N GLY A 116 -3.77 -14.69 -14.21
CA GLY A 116 -2.92 -15.52 -13.36
C GLY A 116 -1.52 -14.93 -13.14
N ILE A 117 -1.43 -13.61 -12.94
CA ILE A 117 -0.16 -12.88 -12.81
C ILE A 117 0.16 -12.54 -11.34
N GLY A 118 1.45 -12.45 -11.04
CA GLY A 118 1.95 -12.12 -9.69
C GLY A 118 1.37 -13.03 -8.62
N ASP A 119 1.06 -12.46 -7.46
CA ASP A 119 0.49 -13.17 -6.31
C ASP A 119 -0.81 -13.87 -6.66
N ALA A 120 -1.66 -13.27 -7.51
CA ALA A 120 -2.93 -13.89 -7.87
C ALA A 120 -2.70 -15.22 -8.59
N GLY A 121 -1.70 -15.27 -9.49
CA GLY A 121 -1.27 -16.49 -10.15
C GLY A 121 -0.74 -17.52 -9.16
N ASP A 122 0.14 -17.11 -8.25
CA ASP A 122 0.70 -17.99 -7.24
C ASP A 122 -0.36 -18.52 -6.27
N LEU A 123 -1.31 -17.70 -5.84
CA LEU A 123 -2.44 -18.11 -5.01
C LEU A 123 -3.28 -19.19 -5.70
N LEU A 124 -3.65 -18.97 -6.97
CA LEU A 124 -4.42 -19.95 -7.74
C LEU A 124 -3.64 -21.25 -7.94
N LYS A 125 -2.35 -21.15 -8.26
CA LYS A 125 -1.44 -22.30 -8.43
C LYS A 125 -1.32 -23.14 -7.17
N HIS A 126 -1.31 -22.52 -5.99
CA HIS A 126 -1.21 -23.21 -4.70
C HIS A 126 -2.58 -23.54 -4.09
N GLY A 127 -3.67 -23.46 -4.87
CA GLY A 127 -4.98 -23.99 -4.51
C GLY A 127 -5.94 -23.00 -3.88
N SER A 128 -5.64 -21.70 -3.87
CA SER A 128 -6.63 -20.69 -3.49
C SER A 128 -7.75 -20.65 -4.52
N PRO A 129 -9.03 -20.72 -4.12
CA PRO A 129 -10.13 -20.63 -5.07
C PRO A 129 -10.30 -19.19 -5.55
N ILE A 130 -10.49 -19.00 -6.86
CA ILE A 130 -10.60 -17.68 -7.49
C ILE A 130 -11.65 -16.75 -6.86
N TRP A 131 -12.76 -17.30 -6.38
CA TRP A 131 -13.82 -16.50 -5.75
C TRP A 131 -13.34 -15.83 -4.44
N MET A 132 -12.35 -16.39 -3.73
CA MET A 132 -11.77 -15.75 -2.55
C MET A 132 -10.98 -14.49 -2.93
N LEU A 133 -10.27 -14.51 -4.06
CA LEU A 133 -9.54 -13.34 -4.56
C LEU A 133 -10.52 -12.23 -4.96
N TRP A 134 -11.62 -12.59 -5.62
CA TRP A 134 -12.69 -11.63 -5.96
C TRP A 134 -13.40 -11.10 -4.73
N LEU A 135 -13.69 -11.96 -3.74
CA LEU A 135 -14.31 -11.53 -2.48
C LEU A 135 -13.40 -10.57 -1.72
N PHE A 136 -12.11 -10.92 -1.60
CA PHE A 136 -11.10 -10.05 -1.00
C PHE A 136 -11.05 -8.70 -1.70
N GLY A 137 -10.98 -8.69 -3.04
CA GLY A 137 -10.98 -7.47 -3.84
C GLY A 137 -12.25 -6.64 -3.66
N ALA A 138 -13.43 -7.24 -3.76
CA ALA A 138 -14.71 -6.56 -3.61
C ALA A 138 -14.84 -5.87 -2.25
N VAL A 139 -14.48 -6.58 -1.17
CA VAL A 139 -14.53 -6.05 0.20
C VAL A 139 -13.52 -4.93 0.40
N THR A 140 -12.25 -5.16 0.07
CA THR A 140 -11.18 -4.18 0.31
C THR A 140 -11.35 -2.93 -0.54
N ILE A 141 -11.73 -3.06 -1.82
CA ILE A 141 -12.02 -1.91 -2.69
C ILE A 141 -13.19 -1.09 -2.14
N ALA A 142 -14.31 -1.74 -1.77
CA ALA A 142 -15.47 -1.04 -1.22
C ALA A 142 -15.13 -0.29 0.07
N VAL A 143 -14.40 -0.92 0.99
CA VAL A 143 -13.96 -0.30 2.25
C VAL A 143 -12.96 0.84 1.97
N GLY A 144 -12.00 0.65 1.07
CA GLY A 144 -11.02 1.68 0.72
C GLY A 144 -11.67 2.91 0.10
N LEU A 145 -12.61 2.73 -0.82
CA LEU A 145 -13.41 3.83 -1.40
C LEU A 145 -14.25 4.53 -0.33
N ARG A 146 -14.83 3.78 0.61
CA ARG A 146 -15.57 4.34 1.74
C ARG A 146 -14.67 5.17 2.65
N LEU A 147 -13.42 4.76 2.87
CA LEU A 147 -12.43 5.53 3.61
C LEU A 147 -12.01 6.80 2.87
N TRP A 148 -11.91 6.78 1.54
CA TRP A 148 -11.63 7.98 0.76
C TRP A 148 -12.79 8.97 0.71
N HIS A 149 -14.02 8.52 0.96
CA HIS A 149 -15.19 9.38 0.95
C HIS A 149 -15.04 10.59 1.89
N GLY A 150 -15.15 11.80 1.32
CA GLY A 150 -15.03 13.07 2.04
C GLY A 150 -13.61 13.55 2.30
N LEU A 151 -12.55 12.83 1.88
CA LEU A 151 -11.16 13.30 2.05
C LEU A 151 -10.79 14.50 1.18
N GLY A 152 -11.51 14.73 0.08
CA GLY A 152 -11.18 15.78 -0.89
C GLY A 152 -11.00 17.17 -0.26
N SER A 153 -11.83 17.53 0.73
CA SER A 153 -11.74 18.83 1.42
C SER A 153 -10.40 19.05 2.12
N ARG A 154 -9.76 17.98 2.63
CA ARG A 154 -8.45 18.01 3.30
C ARG A 154 -7.29 18.21 2.32
N PHE A 155 -7.49 17.80 1.07
CA PHE A 155 -6.58 18.06 -0.05
C PHE A 155 -6.92 19.36 -0.81
N GLY A 156 -7.83 20.18 -0.29
CA GLY A 156 -8.25 21.43 -0.92
C GLY A 156 -9.13 21.26 -2.16
N VAL A 157 -9.76 20.09 -2.34
CA VAL A 157 -10.65 19.75 -3.46
C VAL A 157 -12.11 19.78 -2.99
N GLY A 158 -13.02 20.25 -3.86
CA GLY A 158 -14.46 20.25 -3.62
C GLY A 158 -15.01 21.56 -3.02
N ARG A 159 -16.33 21.59 -2.79
CA ARG A 159 -17.06 22.80 -2.36
C ARG A 159 -16.68 23.30 -0.96
N GLN A 160 -16.19 22.40 -0.10
CA GLN A 160 -15.76 22.69 1.27
C GLN A 160 -14.22 22.63 1.42
N ALA A 161 -13.48 23.00 0.36
CA ALA A 161 -12.03 22.92 0.34
C ALA A 161 -11.38 23.74 1.47
N ALA A 162 -10.64 23.06 2.34
CA ALA A 162 -9.77 23.73 3.30
C ALA A 162 -8.47 24.18 2.61
N PRO A 163 -7.89 25.34 2.98
CA PRO A 163 -6.62 25.79 2.43
C PRO A 163 -5.48 24.83 2.84
N VAL A 164 -4.73 24.34 1.86
CA VAL A 164 -3.55 23.49 2.08
C VAL A 164 -2.36 24.36 2.50
N ARG A 165 -1.72 24.00 3.61
CA ARG A 165 -0.54 24.70 4.12
C ARG A 165 0.74 24.07 3.56
N TRP A 166 1.74 24.91 3.28
CA TRP A 166 3.05 24.48 2.79
C TRP A 166 3.74 23.39 3.63
N PRO A 167 3.74 23.43 4.98
CA PRO A 167 4.39 22.39 5.77
C PRO A 167 3.88 20.98 5.46
N ALA A 168 2.57 20.81 5.25
CA ALA A 168 2.02 19.50 4.90
C ALA A 168 2.54 19.01 3.53
N ALA A 169 2.57 19.89 2.53
CA ALA A 169 3.09 19.57 1.20
C ALA A 169 4.59 19.23 1.25
N LEU A 170 5.38 19.99 2.01
CA LEU A 170 6.82 19.76 2.15
C LEU A 170 7.14 18.47 2.92
N ILE A 171 6.37 18.13 3.95
CA ILE A 171 6.54 16.88 4.71
C ILE A 171 6.31 15.67 3.79
N VAL A 172 5.21 15.67 3.03
CA VAL A 172 4.91 14.56 2.11
C VAL A 172 5.93 14.48 0.98
N THR A 173 6.37 15.63 0.45
CA THR A 173 7.44 15.69 -0.56
C THR A 173 8.75 15.14 -0.01
N GLY A 174 9.14 15.55 1.21
CA GLY A 174 10.35 15.06 1.87
C GLY A 174 10.28 13.55 2.12
N ALA A 175 9.14 13.04 2.59
CA ALA A 175 8.93 11.61 2.77
C ALA A 175 9.05 10.84 1.45
N LEU A 176 8.51 11.36 0.34
CA LEU A 176 8.67 10.77 -0.99
C LEU A 176 10.14 10.73 -1.41
N LEU A 177 10.86 11.85 -1.30
CA LEU A 177 12.26 11.92 -1.68
C LEU A 177 13.14 10.97 -0.84
N VAL A 178 12.88 10.88 0.47
CA VAL A 178 13.56 9.93 1.35
C VAL A 178 13.24 8.50 0.95
N THR A 179 11.97 8.17 0.69
CA THR A 179 11.55 6.81 0.28
C THR A 179 12.24 6.41 -1.02
N VAL A 180 12.20 7.28 -2.04
CA VAL A 180 12.88 7.06 -3.33
C VAL A 180 14.39 6.90 -3.15
N ALA A 181 15.02 7.74 -2.32
CA ALA A 181 16.45 7.64 -2.06
C ALA A 181 16.81 6.34 -1.36
N VAL A 182 16.06 5.94 -0.32
CA VAL A 182 16.28 4.68 0.40
C VAL A 182 16.10 3.49 -0.54
N GLU A 183 14.99 3.41 -1.25
CA GLU A 183 14.71 2.33 -2.21
C GLU A 183 15.77 2.26 -3.32
N THR A 184 16.22 3.40 -3.85
CA THR A 184 17.24 3.44 -4.91
C THR A 184 18.63 3.03 -4.40
N LEU A 185 18.98 3.38 -3.16
CA LEU A 185 20.30 3.12 -2.57
C LEU A 185 20.43 1.71 -2.00
N PHE A 186 19.33 1.15 -1.49
CA PHE A 186 19.36 -0.13 -0.75
C PHE A 186 18.67 -1.28 -1.49
N SER A 187 17.84 -1.02 -2.50
CA SER A 187 17.31 -2.11 -3.32
C SER A 187 18.35 -2.56 -4.33
N GLU A 188 18.73 -3.84 -4.24
CA GLU A 188 19.46 -4.50 -5.31
C GLU A 188 18.60 -4.50 -6.58
N ARG A 189 19.22 -4.18 -7.72
CA ARG A 189 18.56 -4.17 -9.03
C ARG A 189 18.36 -5.59 -9.56
#